data_AF-A0A9P9E2L4-F1
#
_entry.id   AF-A0A9P9E2L4-F1
#
_cell.length_a   1.000
_cell.length_b   1.000
_cell.length_c   1.000
_cell.angle_alpha   90.00
_cell.angle_beta   90.00
_cell.angle_gamma   90.00
#
_symmetry.space_group_name_H-M   'P 1'
#
loop_
_entity.id
_entity.type
_entity.pdbx_description
1 polymer ?
#
loop_
_entity_poly.entity_id
_entity_poly.type
_entity_poly.pdbx_seq_one_letter_code
_entity_poly.pdbx_strand_id
1 'polypeptide(L)'
;HLDKWNYVDTEELAGMKLGIIAEEDIFRKTTKECFTEYYKSLVPWINRLRKVVFPNGGRWKKEDKGLYDSMQKVLLEAQKDVDV
;
A
#
# COMPACT_ATOMS: atom_id res chain seq x y z
N HIS A 1 1.14 9.13 15.12
CA HIS A 1 -0.15 8.48 14.75
C HIS A 1 0.02 6.97 14.53
N LEU A 2 1.13 6.55 13.92
CA LEU A 2 1.49 5.13 13.78
C LEU A 2 1.98 4.48 15.09
N ASP A 3 2.43 5.26 16.08
CA ASP A 3 2.92 4.70 17.36
C ASP A 3 1.90 3.84 18.09
N LYS A 4 0.61 4.14 17.90
CA LYS A 4 -0.50 3.33 18.45
C LYS A 4 -0.44 1.88 17.94
N TRP A 5 0.05 1.65 16.72
CA TRP A 5 0.16 0.30 16.14
C TRP A 5 1.12 -0.60 16.91
N ASN A 6 2.02 -0.03 17.71
CA ASN A 6 2.95 -0.81 18.52
C ASN A 6 2.31 -1.38 19.80
N TYR A 7 1.10 -0.92 20.15
CA TYR A 7 0.46 -1.22 21.44
C TYR A 7 -0.94 -1.82 21.31
N VAL A 8 -1.58 -1.67 20.15
CA VAL A 8 -2.90 -2.25 19.85
C VAL A 8 -2.75 -3.75 19.59
N ASP A 9 -3.74 -4.56 19.99
CA ASP A 9 -3.72 -6.00 19.75
C ASP A 9 -3.79 -6.33 18.25
N THR A 10 -3.47 -7.58 17.90
CA THR A 10 -3.28 -7.98 16.51
C THR A 10 -4.57 -7.93 15.69
N GLU A 11 -5.73 -8.22 16.29
CA GLU A 11 -7.01 -8.25 15.58
C GLU A 11 -7.50 -6.83 15.31
N GLU A 12 -7.45 -5.97 16.32
CA GLU A 12 -7.80 -4.56 16.18
C GLU A 12 -6.83 -3.86 15.19
N LEU A 13 -5.53 -4.15 15.28
CA LEU A 13 -4.53 -3.63 14.35
C LEU A 13 -4.80 -4.09 12.90
N ALA A 14 -5.20 -5.34 12.70
CA ALA A 14 -5.56 -5.86 11.39
C ALA A 14 -6.79 -5.13 10.82
N GLY A 15 -7.82 -4.90 11.63
CA GLY A 15 -9.00 -4.14 11.24
C GLY A 15 -8.67 -2.70 10.82
N MET A 16 -7.87 -1.98 11.64
CA MET A 16 -7.43 -0.62 11.33
C MET A 16 -6.65 -0.56 10.00
N LYS A 17 -5.71 -1.48 9.80
CA LYS A 17 -4.91 -1.53 8.56
C LYS A 17 -5.76 -1.85 7.34
N LEU A 18 -6.72 -2.77 7.47
CA LEU A 18 -7.64 -3.12 6.38
C LEU A 18 -8.49 -1.93 5.96
N GLY A 19 -9.01 -1.13 6.90
CA GLY A 19 -9.77 0.08 6.58
C GLY A 19 -8.96 1.09 5.77
N ILE A 20 -7.68 1.26 6.10
CA ILE A 20 -6.77 2.15 5.35
C ILE A 20 -6.47 1.59 3.96
N ILE A 21 -6.26 0.28 3.82
CA ILE A 21 -5.88 -0.37 2.55
C ILE A 21 -7.08 -0.45 1.58
N ALA A 22 -8.29 -0.65 2.10
CA ALA A 22 -9.49 -0.83 1.29
C ALA A 22 -9.85 0.45 0.52
N GLU A 23 -9.81 1.59 1.22
CA GLU A 23 -10.22 2.88 0.69
C GLU A 23 -9.05 3.64 0.06
N GLU A 24 -9.09 3.83 -1.25
CA GLU A 24 -7.97 4.43 -2.01
C GLU A 24 -7.63 5.86 -1.56
N ASP A 25 -8.63 6.69 -1.29
CA ASP A 25 -8.42 8.07 -0.88
C ASP A 25 -7.83 8.16 0.53
N ILE A 26 -8.30 7.30 1.44
CA ILE A 26 -7.73 7.18 2.78
C ILE A 26 -6.27 6.71 2.67
N PHE A 27 -6.02 5.66 1.89
CA PHE A 27 -4.67 5.14 1.66
C PHE A 27 -3.71 6.21 1.14
N ARG A 28 -4.10 6.94 0.08
CA ARG A 28 -3.26 7.99 -0.52
C ARG A 28 -2.99 9.12 0.45
N LYS A 29 -4.01 9.57 1.19
CA LYS A 29 -3.88 10.60 2.22
C LYS A 29 -2.91 10.15 3.30
N THR A 30 -3.13 8.98 3.88
CA THR A 30 -2.27 8.42 4.93
C THR A 30 -0.83 8.23 4.44
N THR A 31 -0.63 7.72 3.23
CA THR A 31 0.72 7.52 2.66
C THR A 31 1.43 8.85 2.47
N LYS A 32 0.76 9.88 1.96
CA LYS A 32 1.34 11.23 1.79
C LYS A 32 1.68 11.91 3.12
N GLU A 33 0.88 11.68 4.15
CA GLU A 33 1.12 12.20 5.51
C GLU A 33 2.26 11.45 6.23
N CYS A 34 2.43 10.14 5.96
CA CYS A 34 3.44 9.32 6.61
C CYS A 34 4.81 9.36 5.91
N PHE A 35 4.84 9.63 4.62
CA PHE A 35 6.09 9.68 3.86
C PHE A 35 6.86 10.98 4.14
N THR A 36 8.18 10.87 4.28
CA THR A 36 9.06 12.04 4.28
C THR A 36 9.00 12.72 2.91
N GLU A 37 9.38 14.00 2.84
CA GLU A 37 9.30 14.79 1.61
C GLU A 37 9.95 14.07 0.40
N TYR A 38 11.12 13.48 0.63
CA TYR A 38 11.86 12.71 -0.37
C TYR A 38 11.06 11.54 -0.96
N TYR A 39 10.22 10.86 -0.18
CA TYR A 39 9.47 9.69 -0.66
C TYR A 39 8.07 10.03 -1.20
N LYS A 40 7.59 11.27 -1.11
CA LYS A 40 6.23 11.63 -1.56
C LYS A 40 5.99 11.38 -3.04
N SER A 41 7.03 11.44 -3.87
CA SER A 41 6.97 11.10 -5.30
C SER A 41 6.54 9.65 -5.54
N LEU A 42 6.80 8.74 -4.60
CA LEU A 42 6.41 7.33 -4.68
C LEU A 42 4.94 7.04 -4.39
N VAL A 43 4.17 8.00 -3.85
CA VAL A 43 2.76 7.79 -3.46
C VAL A 43 1.91 7.17 -4.60
N PRO A 44 1.99 7.62 -5.86
CA PRO A 44 1.28 7.00 -6.97
C PRO A 44 1.68 5.54 -7.20
N TRP A 45 2.98 5.22 -7.12
CA TRP A 45 3.53 3.89 -7.32
C TRP A 45 3.17 2.92 -6.20
N ILE A 46 3.19 3.39 -4.96
CA ILE A 46 2.76 2.61 -3.80
C ILE A 46 1.25 2.33 -3.87
N ASN A 47 0.44 3.27 -4.36
CA ASN A 47 -0.99 3.01 -4.61
C ASN A 47 -1.21 2.01 -5.76
N ARG A 48 -0.40 2.03 -6.82
CA ARG A 48 -0.44 0.99 -7.86
C ARG A 48 -0.10 -0.38 -7.29
N LEU A 49 0.95 -0.47 -6.48
CA LEU A 49 1.34 -1.70 -5.81
C LEU A 49 0.22 -2.21 -4.88
N ARG A 50 -0.41 -1.32 -4.11
CA ARG A 50 -1.57 -1.66 -3.27
C ARG A 50 -2.69 -2.31 -4.10
N LYS A 51 -3.03 -1.78 -5.27
CA LYS A 51 -4.10 -2.35 -6.13
C LYS A 51 -3.78 -3.76 -6.63
N VAL A 52 -2.49 -4.08 -6.81
CA VAL A 52 -2.02 -5.43 -7.17
C VAL A 52 -2.11 -6.38 -5.97
N VAL A 53 -1.65 -5.92 -4.80
CA VAL A 53 -1.64 -6.75 -3.57
C VAL A 53 -3.05 -6.92 -2.98
N PHE A 54 -3.90 -5.91 -3.13
CA PHE A 54 -5.25 -5.85 -2.60
C PHE A 54 -6.26 -5.41 -3.69
N PRO A 55 -6.58 -6.30 -4.65
CA PRO A 55 -7.52 -5.98 -5.71
C PRO A 55 -8.89 -5.62 -5.13
N ASN A 56 -9.49 -4.53 -5.63
CA ASN A 56 -10.75 -3.96 -5.12
C ASN A 56 -10.71 -3.64 -3.61
N GLY A 57 -9.53 -3.36 -3.05
CA GLY A 57 -9.36 -3.05 -1.64
C GLY A 57 -9.45 -4.26 -0.71
N GLY A 58 -9.62 -5.47 -1.25
CA GLY A 58 -9.71 -6.71 -0.48
C GLY A 58 -8.46 -7.57 -0.61
N ARG A 59 -8.24 -8.48 0.35
CA ARG A 59 -7.21 -9.52 0.24
C ARG A 59 -7.61 -10.56 -0.80
N TRP A 60 -6.60 -11.18 -1.42
CA TRP A 60 -6.78 -12.37 -2.24
C TRP A 60 -7.47 -13.49 -1.44
N LYS A 61 -8.54 -14.07 -2.01
CA LYS A 61 -9.26 -15.22 -1.41
C LYS A 61 -8.67 -16.57 -1.83
N LYS A 62 -7.87 -16.57 -2.89
CA LYS A 62 -7.14 -17.72 -3.43
C LYS A 62 -5.72 -17.27 -3.70
N GLU A 63 -4.78 -18.20 -3.62
CA GLU A 63 -3.41 -17.95 -4.02
C GLU A 63 -3.36 -17.47 -5.47
N ASP A 64 -2.63 -16.38 -5.71
CA ASP A 64 -2.27 -15.92 -7.04
C ASP A 64 -0.76 -16.12 -7.24
N LYS A 65 -0.42 -17.11 -8.07
CA LYS A 65 0.97 -17.47 -8.37
C LYS A 65 1.70 -16.38 -9.18
N GLY A 66 0.96 -15.51 -9.87
CA GLY A 66 1.51 -14.39 -10.63
C GLY A 66 1.60 -13.08 -9.84
N LEU A 67 1.18 -13.08 -8.57
CA LEU A 67 1.18 -11.89 -7.73
C LEU A 67 2.59 -11.31 -7.57
N TYR A 68 3.58 -12.17 -7.33
CA TYR A 68 4.97 -11.75 -7.20
C TYR A 68 5.49 -11.04 -8.44
N ASP A 69 5.29 -11.64 -9.62
CA ASP A 69 5.70 -11.06 -10.90
C ASP A 69 4.99 -9.72 -11.17
N SER A 70 3.70 -9.63 -10.80
CA SER A 70 2.91 -8.41 -10.92
C SER A 70 3.43 -7.31 -10.01
N MET A 71 3.82 -7.63 -8.76
CA MET A 71 4.45 -6.69 -7.84
C MET A 71 5.81 -6.22 -8.37
N GLN A 72 6.64 -7.14 -8.85
CA GLN A 72 7.94 -6.81 -9.44
C GLN A 72 7.79 -5.86 -10.64
N LYS A 73 6.81 -6.11 -11.52
CA LYS A 73 6.54 -5.24 -12.66
C LYS A 73 6.25 -3.81 -12.23
N VAL A 74 5.43 -3.60 -11.21
CA VAL A 74 5.13 -2.25 -10.68
C VAL A 74 6.40 -1.56 -10.17
N LEU A 75 7.26 -2.28 -9.45
CA LEU A 75 8.51 -1.73 -8.92
C LEU A 75 9.51 -1.40 -10.04
N LEU A 76 9.61 -2.23 -11.07
CA LEU A 76 10.46 -1.99 -12.24
C LEU A 76 9.97 -0.82 -13.10
N GLU A 77 8.67 -0.61 -13.17
CA GLU A 77 8.09 0.57 -13.83
C GLU A 77 8.39 1.84 -13.03
N ALA A 78 8.27 1.80 -11.70
CA ALA A 78 8.59 2.93 -10.83
C ALA A 78 10.05 3.39 -10.96
N GLN A 79 10.99 2.46 -11.14
CA GLN A 79 12.41 2.79 -11.36
C GLN A 79 12.69 3.55 -12.65
N LYS A 80 11.80 3.48 -13.64
CA LYS A 80 11.93 4.16 -14.93
C LYS A 80 11.23 5.51 -14.95
N ASP A 81 10.48 5.83 -13.91
CA ASP A 81 9.80 7.11 -13.77
C ASP A 81 10.80 8.17 -13.32
N VAL A 82 10.94 9.22 -14.13
CA VAL A 82 11.89 10.31 -13.88
C VAL A 82 11.35 11.33 -12.86
N ASP A 83 10.05 11.27 -12.58
CA ASP A 83 9.38 12.13 -11.60
C ASP A 83 9.37 11.51 -10.19
N VAL A 84 10.00 10.34 -10.02
CA VAL A 84 10.16 9.60 -8.76
C VAL A 84 11.47 9.91 -8.07
#